data_AF-A0AAW4CAP4-F1
#
_entry.id   AF-A0AAW4CAP4-F1
#
_cell.length_a   1.000
_cell.length_b   1.000
_cell.length_c   1.000
_cell.angle_alpha   90.00
_cell.angle_beta   90.00
_cell.angle_gamma   90.00
#
_symmetry.space_group_name_H-M   'P 1'
#
loop_
_entity.id
_entity.type
_entity.pdbx_description
1 polymer ?
#
loop_
_entity_poly.entity_id
_entity_poly.type
_entity_poly.pdbx_seq_one_letter_code
_entity_poly.pdbx_strand_id
1 'polypeptide(L)'
;MKPSTLNTLLVAKSIYGETKYLVNSGDKHSSTAGIILLQDFVELVVLATLDELDIDEKRNLESKSFDELLGELKRNKVPVIKSGTIKALNKQRVISKHYGQLAEPASVVNYFNTAMKFVDGLLLHVVGCKLQEVFLIDVLKEGKVKNIIKEALEHSENGKHFESLIDLRKAFFVAYEREFSVYGWRNEPKNSKNRLGLGLFGKGGLKAHHWTTNKEWITEQVKKPTDYIQLNHEQLKIDCIEWGVNTVDIENFRRLSPSVVETEEGKWHFDYDSNFAANEFNADNFKYCLDLLLDFLLKKQEFDSSRKWPKKDNPTLTPPIYVGKEIYEQPDQTSKMVAVVKEDYLYTVDRIVSGFNSDERYLFVHLYPKETEFTFSDHIWGYLLN
;
A
#
# COMPACT_ATOMS: atom_id res chain seq x y z
N MET A 1 12.18 -18.07 3.44
CA MET A 1 12.79 -16.97 4.21
C MET A 1 12.34 -17.05 5.65
N LYS A 2 13.26 -16.91 6.59
CA LYS A 2 12.95 -16.82 8.02
C LYS A 2 12.31 -15.46 8.34
N PRO A 3 11.44 -15.38 9.36
CA PRO A 3 10.88 -14.10 9.81
C PRO A 3 11.95 -13.06 10.22
N SER A 4 13.04 -13.49 10.85
CA SER A 4 14.17 -12.65 11.25
C SER A 4 14.90 -12.04 10.05
N THR A 5 15.16 -12.86 9.03
CA THR A 5 15.75 -12.45 7.76
C THR A 5 14.87 -11.43 7.05
N LEU A 6 13.56 -11.70 6.95
CA LEU A 6 12.60 -10.77 6.32
C LEU A 6 12.55 -9.42 7.05
N ASN A 7 12.47 -9.43 8.38
CA ASN A 7 12.46 -8.20 9.18
C ASN A 7 13.74 -7.38 8.95
N THR A 8 14.90 -8.03 8.88
CA THR A 8 16.18 -7.36 8.62
C THR A 8 16.21 -6.75 7.21
N LEU A 9 15.71 -7.48 6.21
CA LEU A 9 15.59 -6.97 4.83
C LEU A 9 14.59 -5.81 4.72
N LEU A 10 13.52 -5.80 5.52
CA LEU A 10 12.60 -4.67 5.61
C LEU A 10 13.27 -3.40 6.16
N VAL A 11 14.08 -3.54 7.21
CA VAL A 11 14.88 -2.42 7.73
C VAL A 11 15.88 -1.95 6.67
N ALA A 12 16.58 -2.87 6.01
CA ALA A 12 17.50 -2.56 4.92
C ALA A 12 16.79 -1.79 3.79
N LYS A 13 15.54 -2.15 3.45
CA LYS A 13 14.72 -1.42 2.47
C LYS A 13 14.48 0.03 2.84
N SER A 14 14.06 0.26 4.08
CA SER A 14 13.77 1.61 4.56
C SER A 14 15.02 2.49 4.44
N ILE A 15 16.19 1.98 4.83
CA ILE A 15 17.48 2.67 4.68
C ILE A 15 17.83 2.87 3.20
N TYR A 16 17.58 1.88 2.35
CA TYR A 16 17.83 1.97 0.90
C TYR A 16 17.03 3.10 0.24
N GLY A 17 15.76 3.28 0.63
CA GLY A 17 14.91 4.36 0.11
C GLY A 17 15.54 5.74 0.33
N GLU A 18 15.96 6.02 1.57
CA GLU A 18 16.65 7.27 1.94
C GLU A 18 18.02 7.39 1.25
N THR A 19 18.77 6.29 1.18
CA THR A 19 20.09 6.23 0.53
C THR A 19 20.00 6.64 -0.94
N LYS A 20 19.01 6.13 -1.68
CA LYS A 20 18.85 6.39 -3.12
C LYS A 20 18.69 7.88 -3.40
N TYR A 21 17.95 8.61 -2.57
CA TYR A 21 17.79 10.05 -2.72
C TYR A 21 19.11 10.80 -2.46
N LEU A 22 19.78 10.49 -1.35
CA LEU A 22 21.00 11.18 -0.92
C LEU A 22 22.19 10.97 -1.86
N VAL A 23 22.32 9.77 -2.42
CA VAL A 23 23.39 9.44 -3.38
C VAL A 23 23.22 10.21 -4.70
N ASN A 24 21.96 10.45 -5.10
CA ASN A 24 21.64 11.06 -6.40
C ASN A 24 21.44 12.59 -6.33
N SER A 25 21.60 13.22 -5.17
CA SER A 25 21.43 14.68 -5.03
C SER A 25 22.50 15.51 -5.77
N GLY A 26 23.67 14.90 -6.03
CA GLY A 26 24.81 15.54 -6.69
C GLY A 26 25.63 16.48 -5.80
N ASP A 27 25.24 16.70 -4.54
CA ASP A 27 26.01 17.53 -3.59
C ASP A 27 26.88 16.67 -2.65
N LYS A 28 28.01 17.23 -2.23
CA LYS A 28 29.00 16.49 -1.42
C LYS A 28 28.50 16.15 -0.01
N HIS A 29 27.63 16.96 0.59
CA HIS A 29 27.14 16.72 1.95
C HIS A 29 26.13 15.57 1.97
N SER A 30 25.13 15.61 1.10
CA SER A 30 24.17 14.52 0.95
C SER A 30 24.85 13.26 0.44
N SER A 31 25.83 13.36 -0.47
CA SER A 31 26.63 12.19 -0.88
C SER A 31 27.39 11.57 0.30
N THR A 32 27.84 12.39 1.25
CA THR A 32 28.48 11.94 2.49
C THR A 32 27.49 11.27 3.44
N ALA A 33 26.26 11.78 3.56
CA ALA A 33 25.20 11.07 4.29
C ALA A 33 24.80 9.76 3.59
N GLY A 34 24.66 9.81 2.27
CA GLY A 34 24.29 8.68 1.42
C GLY A 34 25.30 7.53 1.50
N ILE A 35 26.62 7.80 1.56
CA ILE A 35 27.60 6.72 1.69
C ILE A 35 27.55 6.02 3.06
N ILE A 36 27.15 6.74 4.12
CA ILE A 36 26.97 6.16 5.46
C ILE A 36 25.78 5.20 5.42
N LEU A 37 24.63 5.67 4.96
CA LEU A 37 23.42 4.86 4.86
C LEU A 37 23.56 3.69 3.87
N LEU A 38 24.29 3.89 2.76
CA LEU A 38 24.58 2.83 1.80
C LEU A 38 25.35 1.68 2.43
N GLN A 39 26.33 1.97 3.29
CA GLN A 39 27.08 0.93 3.98
C GLN A 39 26.20 0.20 4.99
N ASP A 40 25.36 0.93 5.75
CA ASP A 40 24.44 0.32 6.72
C ASP A 40 23.42 -0.60 6.01
N PHE A 41 22.90 -0.17 4.85
CA PHE A 41 22.06 -1.00 3.98
C PHE A 41 22.76 -2.30 3.56
N VAL A 42 24.00 -2.21 3.04
CA VAL A 42 24.75 -3.39 2.59
C VAL A 42 25.04 -4.33 3.76
N GLU A 43 25.40 -3.79 4.92
CA GLU A 43 25.68 -4.54 6.13
C GLU A 43 24.46 -5.31 6.63
N LEU A 44 23.27 -4.68 6.66
CA LEU A 44 22.02 -5.34 6.99
C LEU A 44 21.66 -6.47 6.03
N VAL A 45 21.87 -6.30 4.72
CA VAL A 45 21.63 -7.38 3.74
C VAL A 45 22.59 -8.54 3.98
N VAL A 46 23.86 -8.28 4.27
CA VAL A 46 24.85 -9.31 4.60
C VAL A 46 24.43 -10.07 5.87
N LEU A 47 23.99 -9.36 6.91
CA LEU A 47 23.50 -9.98 8.15
C LEU A 47 22.27 -10.84 7.89
N ALA A 48 21.27 -10.33 7.18
CA ALA A 48 20.08 -11.09 6.80
C ALA A 48 20.45 -12.37 6.02
N THR A 49 21.42 -12.27 5.12
CA THR A 49 21.89 -13.41 4.33
C THR A 49 22.58 -14.46 5.21
N LEU A 50 23.37 -14.04 6.20
CA LEU A 50 24.03 -14.94 7.14
C LEU A 50 23.03 -15.60 8.12
N ASP A 51 22.01 -14.86 8.53
CA ASP A 51 20.88 -15.35 9.34
C ASP A 51 20.08 -16.42 8.59
N GLU A 52 19.73 -16.18 7.33
CA GLU A 52 19.02 -17.18 6.50
C GLU A 52 19.81 -18.49 6.38
N LEU A 53 21.14 -18.42 6.37
CA LEU A 53 22.05 -19.57 6.32
C LEU A 53 22.29 -20.26 7.69
N ASP A 54 21.61 -19.86 8.77
CA ASP A 54 21.79 -20.39 10.14
C ASP A 54 23.23 -20.20 10.69
N ILE A 55 23.90 -19.12 10.29
CA ILE A 55 25.26 -18.82 10.75
C ILE A 55 25.23 -17.99 12.05
N ASP A 56 24.14 -17.27 12.32
CA ASP A 56 24.03 -16.34 13.45
C ASP A 56 23.98 -17.05 14.82
N GLU A 57 23.14 -18.09 14.95
CA GLU A 57 23.00 -18.86 16.20
C GLU A 57 24.30 -19.54 16.68
N LYS A 58 25.32 -19.63 15.82
CA LYS A 58 26.58 -20.33 16.11
C LYS A 58 27.80 -19.42 16.30
N ARG A 59 27.75 -18.13 15.91
CA ARG A 59 28.99 -17.34 15.72
C ARG A 59 28.98 -15.86 16.16
N ASN A 60 27.97 -15.40 16.90
CA ASN A 60 27.90 -14.03 17.45
C ASN A 60 28.24 -12.94 16.40
N LEU A 61 27.42 -12.86 15.34
CA LEU A 61 27.71 -12.00 14.19
C LEU A 61 27.74 -10.51 14.55
N GLU A 62 27.01 -10.10 15.58
CA GLU A 62 26.95 -8.71 16.07
C GLU A 62 28.32 -8.14 16.49
N SER A 63 29.25 -9.00 16.90
CA SER A 63 30.60 -8.60 17.33
C SER A 63 31.61 -8.48 16.19
N LYS A 64 31.24 -8.86 14.97
CA LYS A 64 32.16 -8.95 13.83
C LYS A 64 32.25 -7.65 13.06
N SER A 65 33.46 -7.34 12.61
CA SER A 65 33.68 -6.31 11.62
C SER A 65 33.07 -6.70 10.27
N PHE A 66 32.77 -5.70 9.44
CA PHE A 66 32.24 -5.93 8.10
C PHE A 66 33.13 -6.86 7.24
N ASP A 67 34.45 -6.77 7.38
CA ASP A 67 35.39 -7.64 6.67
C ASP A 67 35.29 -9.11 7.11
N GLU A 68 35.03 -9.35 8.40
CA GLU A 68 34.80 -10.69 8.94
C GLU A 68 33.46 -11.25 8.48
N LEU A 69 32.40 -10.42 8.37
CA LEU A 69 31.11 -10.81 7.79
C LEU A 69 31.26 -11.26 6.33
N LEU A 70 32.00 -10.49 5.51
CA LEU A 70 32.33 -10.92 4.14
C LEU A 70 33.15 -12.21 4.11
N GLY A 71 34.01 -12.43 5.11
CA GLY A 71 34.75 -13.67 5.28
C GLY A 71 33.87 -14.87 5.66
N GLU A 72 32.81 -14.67 6.44
CA GLU A 72 31.80 -15.69 6.73
C GLU A 72 31.03 -16.10 5.46
N LEU A 73 30.62 -15.13 4.63
CA LEU A 73 29.96 -15.41 3.35
C LEU A 73 30.83 -16.31 2.45
N LYS A 74 32.12 -15.96 2.28
CA LYS A 74 33.05 -16.77 1.48
C LYS A 74 33.25 -18.18 2.04
N ARG A 75 33.34 -18.33 3.36
CA ARG A 75 33.49 -19.64 4.02
C ARG A 75 32.27 -20.54 3.78
N ASN A 76 31.09 -19.96 3.64
CA ASN A 76 29.85 -20.65 3.34
C ASN A 76 29.56 -20.73 1.82
N LYS A 77 30.60 -20.55 0.98
CA LYS A 77 30.54 -20.64 -0.48
C LYS A 77 29.60 -19.64 -1.16
N VAL A 78 29.22 -18.57 -0.47
CA VAL A 78 28.42 -17.50 -1.04
C VAL A 78 29.34 -16.59 -1.89
N PRO A 79 29.00 -16.31 -3.15
CA PRO A 79 29.85 -15.51 -4.03
C PRO A 79 29.89 -14.04 -3.59
N VAL A 80 31.06 -13.58 -3.17
CA VAL A 80 31.30 -12.16 -2.85
C VAL A 80 31.88 -11.46 -4.06
N ILE A 81 31.00 -10.94 -4.92
CA ILE A 81 31.40 -10.20 -6.13
C ILE A 81 31.95 -8.82 -5.79
N LYS A 82 32.88 -8.31 -6.61
CA LYS A 82 33.45 -6.95 -6.49
C LYS A 82 33.92 -6.58 -5.07
N SER A 83 34.46 -7.55 -4.32
CA SER A 83 34.81 -7.37 -2.92
C SER A 83 35.75 -6.20 -2.64
N GLY A 84 36.62 -5.84 -3.59
CA GLY A 84 37.52 -4.67 -3.46
C GLY A 84 36.75 -3.35 -3.38
N THR A 85 35.74 -3.15 -4.24
CA THR A 85 34.92 -1.93 -4.26
C THR A 85 34.01 -1.86 -3.04
N ILE A 86 33.46 -2.99 -2.58
CA ILE A 86 32.63 -3.05 -1.36
C ILE A 86 33.47 -2.78 -0.09
N LYS A 87 34.72 -3.26 -0.04
CA LYS A 87 35.67 -2.88 1.02
C LYS A 87 36.03 -1.39 0.97
N ALA A 88 36.23 -0.85 -0.23
CA ALA A 88 36.53 0.56 -0.42
C ALA A 88 35.36 1.46 0.01
N LEU A 89 34.11 1.04 -0.22
CA LEU A 89 32.91 1.69 0.32
C LEU A 89 32.97 1.80 1.85
N ASN A 90 33.21 0.70 2.56
CA ASN A 90 33.33 0.72 4.03
C ASN A 90 34.47 1.64 4.50
N LYS A 91 35.63 1.59 3.84
CA LYS A 91 36.76 2.48 4.15
C LYS A 91 36.38 3.96 3.97
N GLN A 92 35.71 4.29 2.86
CA GLN A 92 35.27 5.66 2.61
C GLN A 92 34.21 6.12 3.63
N ARG A 93 33.28 5.25 4.02
CA ARG A 93 32.31 5.50 5.11
C ARG A 93 33.00 5.84 6.43
N VAL A 94 34.03 5.08 6.81
CA VAL A 94 34.84 5.36 8.02
C VAL A 94 35.53 6.72 7.93
N ILE A 95 36.15 7.02 6.79
CA ILE A 95 36.82 8.30 6.53
C ILE A 95 35.82 9.46 6.67
N SER A 96 34.68 9.36 6.01
CA SER A 96 33.64 10.39 6.05
C SER A 96 33.02 10.59 7.43
N LYS A 97 32.68 9.51 8.14
CA LYS A 97 32.00 9.57 9.44
C LYS A 97 32.93 10.01 10.57
N HIS A 98 34.16 9.50 10.64
CA HIS A 98 35.05 9.73 11.78
C HIS A 98 36.03 10.89 11.57
N TYR A 99 36.36 11.22 10.32
CA TYR A 99 37.30 12.29 10.00
C TYR A 99 36.63 13.50 9.32
N GLY A 100 35.30 13.45 9.12
CA GLY A 100 34.54 14.57 8.55
C GLY A 100 34.87 14.89 7.08
N GLN A 101 35.51 13.96 6.36
CA GLN A 101 35.91 14.19 4.98
C GLN A 101 34.73 13.96 4.03
N LEU A 102 34.42 14.98 3.23
CA LEU A 102 33.33 14.92 2.26
C LEU A 102 33.60 13.88 1.17
N ALA A 103 32.57 13.13 0.82
CA ALA A 103 32.61 12.15 -0.26
C ALA A 103 32.34 12.82 -1.63
N GLU A 104 33.08 12.39 -2.64
CA GLU A 104 32.87 12.87 -4.02
C GLU A 104 31.63 12.18 -4.65
N PRO A 105 30.63 12.94 -5.14
CA PRO A 105 29.36 12.39 -5.62
C PRO A 105 29.52 11.29 -6.67
N ALA A 106 30.39 11.50 -7.66
CA ALA A 106 30.66 10.52 -8.71
C ALA A 106 31.18 9.18 -8.15
N SER A 107 31.99 9.22 -7.09
CA SER A 107 32.48 8.02 -6.41
C SER A 107 31.36 7.31 -5.65
N VAL A 108 30.49 8.07 -4.97
CA VAL A 108 29.35 7.53 -4.22
C VAL A 108 28.35 6.84 -5.16
N VAL A 109 28.03 7.44 -6.30
CA VAL A 109 27.16 6.82 -7.33
C VAL A 109 27.77 5.50 -7.82
N ASN A 110 29.10 5.45 -8.04
CA ASN A 110 29.76 4.21 -8.44
C ASN A 110 29.71 3.12 -7.35
N TYR A 111 29.89 3.51 -6.08
CA TYR A 111 29.71 2.59 -4.95
C TYR A 111 28.28 2.07 -4.87
N PHE A 112 27.28 2.93 -5.02
CA PHE A 112 25.87 2.57 -5.02
C PHE A 112 25.55 1.53 -6.10
N ASN A 113 25.94 1.81 -7.35
CA ASN A 113 25.72 0.88 -8.47
C ASN A 113 26.41 -0.47 -8.26
N THR A 114 27.58 -0.48 -7.61
CA THR A 114 28.30 -1.72 -7.29
C THR A 114 27.65 -2.47 -6.12
N ALA A 115 27.22 -1.76 -5.08
CA ALA A 115 26.52 -2.31 -3.93
C ALA A 115 25.21 -2.99 -4.34
N MET A 116 24.43 -2.38 -5.24
CA MET A 116 23.19 -2.99 -5.74
C MET A 116 23.44 -4.31 -6.46
N LYS A 117 24.45 -4.37 -7.33
CA LYS A 117 24.84 -5.62 -8.00
C LYS A 117 25.28 -6.69 -6.98
N PHE A 118 26.02 -6.28 -5.96
CA PHE A 118 26.48 -7.16 -4.88
C PHE A 118 25.31 -7.74 -4.07
N VAL A 119 24.37 -6.89 -3.65
CA VAL A 119 23.17 -7.26 -2.90
C VAL A 119 22.26 -8.19 -3.72
N ASP A 120 21.97 -7.85 -4.98
CA ASP A 120 21.15 -8.70 -5.84
C ASP A 120 21.81 -10.08 -6.04
N GLY A 121 23.13 -10.13 -6.23
CA GLY A 121 23.87 -11.39 -6.35
C GLY A 121 23.86 -12.24 -5.07
N LEU A 122 23.91 -11.60 -3.89
CA LEU A 122 23.82 -12.26 -2.59
C LEU A 122 22.46 -12.90 -2.37
N LEU A 123 21.39 -12.10 -2.53
CA LEU A 123 20.02 -12.54 -2.29
C LEU A 123 19.59 -13.60 -3.29
N LEU A 124 19.96 -13.45 -4.57
CA LEU A 124 19.67 -14.47 -5.57
C LEU A 124 20.31 -15.82 -5.23
N HIS A 125 21.51 -15.82 -4.61
CA HIS A 125 22.19 -17.05 -4.24
C HIS A 125 21.60 -17.73 -3.00
N VAL A 126 21.22 -16.94 -1.99
CA VAL A 126 20.80 -17.48 -0.68
C VAL A 126 19.29 -17.60 -0.54
N VAL A 127 18.56 -16.59 -1.00
CA VAL A 127 17.11 -16.51 -0.90
C VAL A 127 16.44 -17.02 -2.18
N GLY A 128 17.14 -16.97 -3.31
CA GLY A 128 16.61 -17.39 -4.61
C GLY A 128 15.89 -16.29 -5.38
N CYS A 129 15.88 -15.05 -4.87
CA CYS A 129 15.24 -13.90 -5.52
C CYS A 129 16.04 -12.61 -5.26
N LYS A 130 15.87 -11.60 -6.13
CA LYS A 130 16.52 -10.29 -5.97
C LYS A 130 15.87 -9.48 -4.85
N LEU A 131 16.54 -8.42 -4.40
CA LEU A 131 16.05 -7.55 -3.33
C LEU A 131 14.61 -7.05 -3.59
N GLN A 132 14.31 -6.65 -4.82
CA GLN A 132 12.99 -6.17 -5.21
C GLN A 132 11.91 -7.27 -5.19
N GLU A 133 12.29 -8.49 -5.52
CA GLU A 133 11.40 -9.67 -5.53
C GLU A 133 11.08 -10.12 -4.10
N VAL A 134 12.04 -10.04 -3.17
CA VAL A 134 11.82 -10.29 -1.72
C VAL A 134 10.66 -9.43 -1.20
N PHE A 135 10.67 -8.12 -1.50
CA PHE A 135 9.65 -7.21 -1.01
C PHE A 135 8.26 -7.49 -1.58
N LEU A 136 8.21 -8.12 -2.74
CA LEU A 136 6.99 -8.41 -3.48
C LEU A 136 6.34 -9.71 -3.00
N ILE A 137 7.16 -10.71 -2.65
CA ILE A 137 6.69 -12.03 -2.23
C ILE A 137 6.24 -12.03 -0.77
N ASP A 138 6.86 -11.26 0.12
CA ASP A 138 6.63 -11.44 1.57
C ASP A 138 5.93 -10.27 2.28
N VAL A 139 5.93 -9.05 1.72
CA VAL A 139 5.49 -7.84 2.45
C VAL A 139 4.10 -7.37 2.04
N LEU A 140 3.76 -7.54 0.77
CA LEU A 140 2.41 -7.22 0.28
C LEU A 140 1.42 -8.30 0.74
N LYS A 141 0.28 -7.86 1.27
CA LYS A 141 -0.86 -8.74 1.57
C LYS A 141 -1.26 -9.53 0.31
N GLU A 142 -1.63 -10.80 0.52
CA GLU A 142 -2.13 -11.64 -0.56
C GLU A 142 -3.38 -11.03 -1.21
N GLY A 143 -3.46 -11.09 -2.55
CA GLY A 143 -4.60 -10.56 -3.30
C GLY A 143 -4.31 -10.26 -4.78
N LYS A 144 -5.31 -9.70 -5.46
CA LYS A 144 -5.25 -9.38 -6.92
C LYS A 144 -4.04 -8.51 -7.26
N VAL A 145 -3.74 -7.50 -6.44
CA VAL A 145 -2.60 -6.58 -6.66
C VAL A 145 -1.28 -7.36 -6.67
N LYS A 146 -1.03 -8.20 -5.67
CA LYS A 146 0.21 -8.99 -5.57
C LYS A 146 0.39 -9.93 -6.76
N ASN A 147 -0.68 -10.58 -7.21
CA ASN A 147 -0.66 -11.48 -8.36
C ASN A 147 -0.29 -10.72 -9.65
N ILE A 148 -0.89 -9.56 -9.90
CA ILE A 148 -0.57 -8.74 -11.07
C ILE A 148 0.91 -8.31 -11.08
N ILE A 149 1.48 -7.96 -9.91
CA ILE A 149 2.90 -7.56 -9.87
C ILE A 149 3.82 -8.77 -10.09
N LYS A 150 3.43 -9.98 -9.65
CA LYS A 150 4.16 -11.22 -9.99
C LYS A 150 4.16 -11.46 -11.51
N GLU A 151 3.01 -11.28 -12.16
CA GLU A 151 2.90 -11.35 -13.63
C GLU A 151 3.81 -10.30 -14.30
N ALA A 152 3.84 -9.06 -13.78
CA ALA A 152 4.70 -8.00 -14.28
C ALA A 152 6.19 -8.36 -14.22
N LEU A 153 6.63 -8.99 -13.12
CA LEU A 153 8.01 -9.49 -12.98
C LEU A 153 8.32 -10.56 -14.02
N GLU A 154 7.44 -11.55 -14.18
CA GLU A 154 7.61 -12.63 -15.17
C GLU A 154 7.70 -12.05 -16.60
N HIS A 155 6.86 -11.07 -16.93
CA HIS A 155 6.95 -10.35 -18.20
C HIS A 155 8.30 -9.65 -18.36
N SER A 156 8.79 -8.95 -17.33
CA SER A 156 10.09 -8.28 -17.40
C SER A 156 11.27 -9.25 -17.52
N GLU A 157 11.23 -10.41 -16.85
CA GLU A 157 12.28 -11.44 -16.97
C GLU A 157 12.36 -12.02 -18.38
N ASN A 158 11.23 -12.10 -19.06
CA ASN A 158 11.12 -12.52 -20.45
C ASN A 158 11.42 -11.40 -21.47
N GLY A 159 11.88 -10.22 -21.01
CA GLY A 159 12.18 -9.06 -21.86
C GLY A 159 10.94 -8.33 -22.41
N LYS A 160 9.73 -8.69 -21.93
CA LYS A 160 8.45 -8.08 -22.32
C LYS A 160 8.18 -6.84 -21.47
N HIS A 161 9.02 -5.82 -21.64
CA HIS A 161 8.99 -4.63 -20.79
C HIS A 161 7.70 -3.81 -20.93
N PHE A 162 7.10 -3.80 -22.12
CA PHE A 162 5.83 -3.12 -22.34
C PHE A 162 4.70 -3.72 -21.50
N GLU A 163 4.52 -5.04 -21.59
CA GLU A 163 3.54 -5.80 -20.83
C GLU A 163 3.79 -5.65 -19.33
N SER A 164 5.06 -5.70 -18.91
CA SER A 164 5.42 -5.50 -17.50
C SER A 164 4.99 -4.12 -16.97
N LEU A 165 5.18 -3.04 -17.74
CA LEU A 165 4.76 -1.68 -17.34
C LEU A 165 3.24 -1.55 -17.32
N ILE A 166 2.53 -2.19 -18.27
CA ILE A 166 1.06 -2.27 -18.24
C ILE A 166 0.61 -2.94 -16.93
N ASP A 167 1.22 -4.05 -16.54
CA ASP A 167 0.81 -4.79 -15.36
C ASP A 167 1.10 -4.02 -14.07
N LEU A 168 2.23 -3.32 -13.95
CA LEU A 168 2.47 -2.39 -12.84
C LEU A 168 1.36 -1.34 -12.74
N ARG A 169 0.93 -0.82 -13.88
CA ARG A 169 -0.12 0.19 -13.95
C ARG A 169 -1.50 -0.37 -13.63
N LYS A 170 -1.81 -1.61 -14.03
CA LYS A 170 -3.01 -2.34 -13.61
C LYS A 170 -3.03 -2.55 -12.09
N ALA A 171 -1.90 -2.93 -11.50
CA ALA A 171 -1.76 -3.08 -10.06
C ALA A 171 -2.06 -1.76 -9.32
N PHE A 172 -1.51 -0.63 -9.82
CA PHE A 172 -1.82 0.70 -9.29
C PHE A 172 -3.31 1.06 -9.46
N PHE A 173 -3.92 0.72 -10.60
CA PHE A 173 -5.34 0.95 -10.83
C PHE A 173 -6.21 0.19 -9.83
N VAL A 174 -5.97 -1.12 -9.65
CA VAL A 174 -6.73 -1.94 -8.70
C VAL A 174 -6.56 -1.45 -7.27
N ALA A 175 -5.33 -1.06 -6.90
CA ALA A 175 -5.02 -0.62 -5.54
C ALA A 175 -5.54 0.79 -5.23
N TYR A 176 -5.67 1.66 -6.23
CA TYR A 176 -5.90 3.09 -6.02
C TYR A 176 -6.75 3.77 -7.10
N GLU A 177 -6.34 3.78 -8.38
CA GLU A 177 -7.03 4.64 -9.37
C GLU A 177 -8.47 4.24 -9.69
N ARG A 178 -8.88 3.02 -9.34
CA ARG A 178 -10.27 2.58 -9.41
C ARG A 178 -11.21 3.54 -8.67
N GLU A 179 -10.76 4.18 -7.58
CA GLU A 179 -11.53 5.17 -6.85
C GLU A 179 -11.78 6.48 -7.63
N PHE A 180 -11.05 6.71 -8.71
CA PHE A 180 -11.23 7.82 -9.65
C PHE A 180 -11.95 7.41 -10.94
N SER A 181 -12.23 6.12 -11.13
CA SER A 181 -12.94 5.62 -12.32
C SER A 181 -14.43 5.93 -12.22
N VAL A 182 -14.96 6.69 -13.18
CA VAL A 182 -16.39 7.02 -13.27
C VAL A 182 -17.19 6.00 -14.09
N TYR A 183 -16.59 4.88 -14.51
CA TYR A 183 -17.24 3.87 -15.35
C TYR A 183 -18.53 3.28 -14.73
N GLY A 184 -18.57 3.11 -13.41
CA GLY A 184 -19.76 2.62 -12.70
C GLY A 184 -20.96 3.58 -12.76
N TRP A 185 -20.74 4.83 -13.16
CA TRP A 185 -21.75 5.90 -13.21
C TRP A 185 -22.33 6.13 -14.60
N ARG A 186 -21.87 5.40 -15.62
CA ARG A 186 -22.28 5.58 -17.03
C ARG A 186 -23.79 5.47 -17.29
N ASN A 187 -24.53 4.80 -16.40
CA ASN A 187 -25.97 4.59 -16.51
C ASN A 187 -26.79 5.40 -15.51
N GLU A 188 -26.16 6.19 -14.63
CA GLU A 188 -26.82 6.90 -13.54
C GLU A 188 -27.17 8.35 -13.93
N PRO A 189 -28.46 8.75 -13.88
CA PRO A 189 -28.86 10.12 -14.16
C PRO A 189 -28.55 11.05 -12.96
N LYS A 190 -28.37 12.35 -13.24
CA LYS A 190 -27.99 13.40 -12.28
C LYS A 190 -28.84 13.50 -10.99
N ASN A 191 -30.06 12.97 -10.98
CA ASN A 191 -31.06 13.10 -9.90
C ASN A 191 -31.47 11.78 -9.24
N SER A 192 -30.69 10.69 -9.32
CA SER A 192 -31.05 9.46 -8.61
C SER A 192 -30.97 9.67 -7.09
N LYS A 193 -32.15 9.70 -6.43
CA LYS A 193 -32.29 9.92 -4.97
C LYS A 193 -31.83 8.73 -4.12
N ASN A 194 -31.44 7.60 -4.72
CA ASN A 194 -30.91 6.42 -4.02
C ASN A 194 -29.40 6.55 -3.73
N ARG A 195 -28.98 7.68 -3.16
CA ARG A 195 -27.58 8.02 -2.84
C ARG A 195 -27.01 7.32 -1.58
N LEU A 196 -27.75 6.42 -0.93
CA LEU A 196 -27.46 5.96 0.44
C LEU A 196 -27.50 4.43 0.64
N GLY A 197 -27.31 3.64 -0.41
CA GLY A 197 -27.24 2.18 -0.34
C GLY A 197 -25.82 1.62 -0.46
N LEU A 198 -25.58 0.45 0.12
CA LEU A 198 -24.36 -0.40 0.04
C LEU A 198 -23.73 -0.56 -1.37
N GLY A 199 -24.42 -0.17 -2.44
CA GLY A 199 -23.96 -0.23 -3.83
C GLY A 199 -22.96 0.86 -4.27
N LEU A 200 -22.63 1.83 -3.42
CA LEU A 200 -21.61 2.87 -3.74
C LEU A 200 -20.17 2.34 -3.69
N PHE A 201 -19.87 1.40 -2.79
CA PHE A 201 -18.50 0.92 -2.59
C PHE A 201 -17.95 0.10 -3.78
N GLY A 202 -18.82 -0.44 -4.63
CA GLY A 202 -18.42 -1.23 -5.81
C GLY A 202 -18.34 -0.45 -7.12
N LYS A 203 -18.87 0.78 -7.20
CA LYS A 203 -19.01 1.53 -8.47
C LYS A 203 -17.78 2.39 -8.83
N GLY A 204 -16.85 2.59 -7.91
CA GLY A 204 -15.72 3.50 -8.11
C GLY A 204 -16.14 4.98 -8.12
N GLY A 205 -15.21 5.87 -8.44
CA GLY A 205 -15.48 7.30 -8.63
C GLY A 205 -15.69 8.11 -7.35
N LEU A 206 -15.43 7.53 -6.17
CA LEU A 206 -15.54 8.20 -4.87
C LEU A 206 -14.54 9.36 -4.71
N LYS A 207 -13.40 9.29 -5.39
CA LYS A 207 -12.36 10.33 -5.38
C LYS A 207 -12.35 11.20 -6.64
N ALA A 208 -13.18 10.86 -7.63
CA ALA A 208 -13.39 11.73 -8.79
C ALA A 208 -14.14 13.00 -8.37
N HIS A 209 -14.05 14.06 -9.18
CA HIS A 209 -14.85 15.24 -8.91
C HIS A 209 -16.35 14.91 -8.95
N HIS A 210 -17.12 15.39 -7.96
CA HIS A 210 -18.56 15.07 -7.88
C HIS A 210 -19.33 15.36 -9.18
N TRP A 211 -18.95 16.40 -9.93
CA TRP A 211 -19.61 16.78 -11.18
C TRP A 211 -19.27 15.88 -12.39
N THR A 212 -18.30 14.96 -12.29
CA THR A 212 -18.00 13.98 -13.34
C THR A 212 -18.74 12.65 -13.16
N THR A 213 -19.39 12.47 -12.00
CA THR A 213 -20.12 11.23 -11.63
C THR A 213 -21.59 11.23 -12.11
N ASN A 214 -21.84 11.55 -13.38
CA ASN A 214 -23.19 11.49 -13.97
C ASN A 214 -23.14 11.10 -15.45
N LYS A 215 -24.22 10.47 -15.91
CA LYS A 215 -24.35 9.98 -17.29
C LYS A 215 -24.22 11.08 -18.34
N GLU A 216 -24.82 12.25 -18.10
CA GLU A 216 -24.80 13.35 -19.08
C GLU A 216 -23.37 13.80 -19.36
N TRP A 217 -22.61 14.09 -18.30
CA TRP A 217 -21.21 14.48 -18.39
C TRP A 217 -20.34 13.39 -19.02
N ILE A 218 -20.53 12.13 -18.59
CA ILE A 218 -19.76 10.99 -19.13
C ILE A 218 -19.99 10.85 -20.63
N THR A 219 -21.23 10.98 -21.09
CA THR A 219 -21.57 10.85 -22.52
C THR A 219 -20.94 11.95 -23.37
N GLU A 220 -20.79 13.16 -22.82
CA GLU A 220 -20.19 14.30 -23.52
C GLU A 220 -18.66 14.29 -23.53
N GLN A 221 -18.03 13.85 -22.42
CA GLN A 221 -16.60 14.04 -22.19
C GLN A 221 -15.75 12.78 -22.34
N VAL A 222 -16.31 11.58 -22.12
CA VAL A 222 -15.56 10.33 -22.27
C VAL A 222 -15.57 9.92 -23.75
N LYS A 223 -14.43 10.09 -24.42
CA LYS A 223 -14.27 9.78 -25.85
C LYS A 223 -13.54 8.46 -26.10
N LYS A 224 -12.65 8.08 -25.18
CA LYS A 224 -11.91 6.81 -25.18
C LYS A 224 -12.05 6.12 -23.82
N PRO A 225 -11.82 4.79 -23.73
CA PRO A 225 -11.97 4.06 -22.47
C PRO A 225 -11.16 4.66 -21.32
N THR A 226 -9.92 5.09 -21.57
CA THR A 226 -9.06 5.66 -20.52
C THR A 226 -9.57 6.99 -19.96
N ASP A 227 -10.47 7.70 -20.67
CA ASP A 227 -11.12 8.92 -20.16
C ASP A 227 -12.11 8.62 -19.02
N TYR A 228 -12.45 7.35 -18.75
CA TYR A 228 -13.22 7.01 -17.54
C TYR A 228 -12.45 7.31 -16.25
N ILE A 229 -11.13 7.48 -16.30
CA ILE A 229 -10.35 7.87 -15.12
C ILE A 229 -10.35 9.39 -15.00
N GLN A 230 -11.09 9.88 -14.01
CA GLN A 230 -11.21 11.32 -13.72
C GLN A 230 -10.39 11.65 -12.48
N LEU A 231 -9.09 11.81 -12.68
CA LEU A 231 -8.17 12.07 -11.57
C LEU A 231 -8.38 13.49 -11.02
N ASN A 232 -8.76 13.56 -9.73
CA ASN A 232 -8.69 14.79 -8.97
C ASN A 232 -7.26 14.93 -8.41
N HIS A 233 -6.45 15.80 -9.03
CA HIS A 233 -5.05 16.02 -8.65
C HIS A 233 -4.88 16.53 -7.21
N GLU A 234 -5.85 17.30 -6.70
CA GLU A 234 -5.82 17.76 -5.31
C GLU A 234 -5.99 16.59 -4.35
N GLN A 235 -6.95 15.70 -4.63
CA GLN A 235 -7.17 14.49 -3.82
C GLN A 235 -5.96 13.56 -3.87
N LEU A 236 -5.36 13.36 -5.05
CA LEU A 236 -4.12 12.58 -5.18
C LEU A 236 -3.01 13.15 -4.29
N LYS A 237 -2.84 14.47 -4.31
CA LYS A 237 -1.81 15.14 -3.50
C LYS A 237 -2.09 14.99 -2.00
N ILE A 238 -3.34 15.15 -1.57
CA ILE A 238 -3.75 14.93 -0.17
C ILE A 238 -3.45 13.51 0.26
N ASP A 239 -3.87 12.50 -0.51
CA ASP A 239 -3.62 11.09 -0.20
C ASP A 239 -2.11 10.80 -0.11
N CYS A 240 -1.30 11.33 -1.05
CA CYS A 240 0.15 11.19 -1.00
C CYS A 240 0.74 11.77 0.30
N ILE A 241 0.28 12.96 0.72
CA ILE A 241 0.74 13.60 1.96
C ILE A 241 0.36 12.76 3.17
N GLU A 242 -0.89 12.29 3.25
CA GLU A 242 -1.37 11.46 4.37
C GLU A 242 -0.58 10.15 4.51
N TRP A 243 -0.13 9.58 3.39
CA TRP A 243 0.60 8.32 3.37
C TRP A 243 2.12 8.48 3.43
N GLY A 244 2.63 9.72 3.45
CA GLY A 244 4.08 9.97 3.40
C GLY A 244 4.72 9.53 2.08
N VAL A 245 3.97 9.58 0.98
CA VAL A 245 4.45 9.30 -0.37
C VAL A 245 4.77 10.61 -1.08
N ASN A 246 5.88 10.65 -1.82
CA ASN A 246 6.22 11.80 -2.64
C ASN A 246 5.30 11.87 -3.87
N THR A 247 4.54 12.95 -4.00
CA THR A 247 3.63 13.17 -5.14
C THR A 247 4.37 13.20 -6.48
N VAL A 248 5.60 13.73 -6.52
CA VAL A 248 6.41 13.78 -7.76
C VAL A 248 6.74 12.38 -8.25
N ASP A 249 7.06 11.47 -7.34
CA ASP A 249 7.36 10.08 -7.69
C ASP A 249 6.12 9.40 -8.28
N ILE A 250 4.93 9.62 -7.69
CA ILE A 250 3.69 9.07 -8.25
C ILE A 250 3.36 9.68 -9.60
N GLU A 251 3.58 10.98 -9.80
CA GLU A 251 3.43 11.58 -11.13
C GLU A 251 4.42 11.00 -12.14
N ASN A 252 5.68 10.78 -11.75
CA ASN A 252 6.67 10.15 -12.61
C ASN A 252 6.28 8.71 -12.96
N PHE A 253 5.81 7.92 -11.99
CA PHE A 253 5.26 6.60 -12.24
C PHE A 253 4.11 6.65 -13.27
N ARG A 254 3.19 7.62 -13.14
CA ARG A 254 2.08 7.81 -14.10
C ARG A 254 2.54 8.23 -15.49
N ARG A 255 3.61 9.02 -15.59
CA ARG A 255 4.20 9.44 -16.87
C ARG A 255 4.98 8.32 -17.53
N LEU A 256 5.61 7.46 -16.73
CA LEU A 256 6.46 6.34 -17.16
C LEU A 256 5.72 5.00 -17.25
N SER A 257 4.38 5.01 -17.18
CA SER A 257 3.56 3.83 -17.41
C SER A 257 2.36 4.15 -18.32
N PRO A 258 1.92 3.22 -19.19
CA PRO A 258 0.74 3.43 -20.05
C PRO A 258 -0.52 3.72 -19.24
N SER A 259 -1.42 4.58 -19.69
CA SER A 259 -2.70 4.73 -18.99
C SER A 259 -3.52 3.45 -19.12
N VAL A 260 -4.09 2.92 -18.04
CA VAL A 260 -4.91 1.70 -18.06
C VAL A 260 -6.21 1.89 -17.33
N VAL A 261 -7.28 1.21 -17.75
CA VAL A 261 -8.56 1.18 -17.05
C VAL A 261 -9.21 -0.19 -17.16
N GLU A 262 -9.83 -0.64 -16.07
CA GLU A 262 -10.75 -1.79 -16.07
C GLU A 262 -12.18 -1.26 -16.19
N THR A 263 -12.90 -1.74 -17.20
CA THR A 263 -14.31 -1.35 -17.44
C THR A 263 -15.23 -2.39 -16.82
N GLU A 264 -15.33 -3.55 -17.47
CA GLU A 264 -15.95 -4.74 -16.91
C GLU A 264 -14.86 -5.61 -16.28
N GLU A 265 -15.27 -6.56 -15.42
CA GLU A 265 -14.34 -7.46 -14.74
C GLU A 265 -13.43 -8.17 -15.75
N GLY A 266 -12.12 -7.96 -15.61
CA GLY A 266 -11.11 -8.54 -16.51
C GLY A 266 -10.97 -7.86 -17.88
N LYS A 267 -11.82 -6.88 -18.23
CA LYS A 267 -11.71 -6.13 -19.49
C LYS A 267 -10.87 -4.87 -19.33
N TRP A 268 -9.59 -5.02 -19.63
CA TRP A 268 -8.58 -3.98 -19.58
C TRP A 268 -8.43 -3.24 -20.90
N HIS A 269 -8.32 -1.92 -20.80
CA HIS A 269 -7.97 -1.03 -21.91
C HIS A 269 -6.73 -0.25 -21.53
N PHE A 270 -5.88 0.05 -22.51
CA PHE A 270 -4.67 0.84 -22.31
C PHE A 270 -4.49 1.88 -23.40
N ASP A 271 -3.76 2.94 -23.08
CA ASP A 271 -3.48 4.07 -23.97
C ASP A 271 -2.07 4.62 -23.71
N TYR A 272 -1.31 4.84 -24.78
CA TYR A 272 0.05 5.35 -24.73
C TYR A 272 0.41 6.04 -26.06
N ASP A 273 1.35 6.99 -26.00
CA ASP A 273 1.88 7.69 -27.18
C ASP A 273 2.87 6.79 -27.95
N SER A 274 2.94 6.89 -29.28
CA SER A 274 3.91 6.14 -30.07
C SER A 274 5.37 6.48 -29.71
N ASN A 275 5.64 7.71 -29.30
CA ASN A 275 6.97 8.15 -28.83
C ASN A 275 7.33 7.54 -27.47
N PHE A 276 6.33 7.19 -26.65
CA PHE A 276 6.53 6.52 -25.37
C PHE A 276 7.10 5.11 -25.57
N ALA A 277 6.58 4.39 -26.56
CA ALA A 277 7.01 3.02 -26.84
C ALA A 277 8.48 2.90 -27.27
N ALA A 278 8.99 3.90 -27.99
CA ALA A 278 10.36 3.90 -28.47
C ALA A 278 11.39 4.17 -27.36
N ASN A 279 11.01 4.94 -26.34
CA ASN A 279 11.96 5.45 -25.34
C ASN A 279 11.84 4.76 -23.98
N GLU A 280 10.63 4.39 -23.58
CA GLU A 280 10.37 4.07 -22.17
C GLU A 280 10.24 2.57 -21.86
N PHE A 281 10.12 1.70 -22.87
CA PHE A 281 9.96 0.24 -22.69
C PHE A 281 11.29 -0.46 -22.46
N ASN A 282 11.94 -0.16 -21.34
CA ASN A 282 13.24 -0.72 -20.99
C ASN A 282 13.28 -1.23 -19.54
N ALA A 283 14.30 -2.04 -19.24
CA ALA A 283 14.47 -2.65 -17.93
C ALA A 283 14.70 -1.62 -16.81
N ASP A 284 15.37 -0.50 -17.11
CA ASP A 284 15.66 0.53 -16.11
C ASP A 284 14.38 1.24 -15.65
N ASN A 285 13.49 1.57 -16.59
CA ASN A 285 12.19 2.16 -16.31
C ASN A 285 11.24 1.20 -15.61
N PHE A 286 11.24 -0.08 -16.01
CA PHE A 286 10.50 -1.09 -15.26
C PHE A 286 10.96 -1.14 -13.82
N LYS A 287 12.28 -1.22 -13.59
CA LYS A 287 12.88 -1.25 -12.25
C LYS A 287 12.52 -0.01 -11.44
N TYR A 288 12.57 1.17 -12.06
CA TYR A 288 12.19 2.43 -11.44
C TYR A 288 10.70 2.46 -11.05
N CYS A 289 9.82 2.11 -11.98
CA CYS A 289 8.37 2.10 -11.75
C CYS A 289 7.95 1.07 -10.70
N LEU A 290 8.60 -0.10 -10.71
CA LEU A 290 8.38 -1.16 -9.73
C LEU A 290 8.74 -0.66 -8.32
N ASP A 291 9.91 -0.03 -8.15
CA ASP A 291 10.33 0.54 -6.87
C ASP A 291 9.28 1.52 -6.32
N LEU A 292 8.84 2.46 -7.15
CA LEU A 292 7.87 3.48 -6.76
C LEU A 292 6.50 2.88 -6.40
N LEU A 293 6.02 1.93 -7.20
CA LEU A 293 4.76 1.26 -6.94
C LEU A 293 4.81 0.47 -5.63
N LEU A 294 5.90 -0.26 -5.38
CA LEU A 294 6.05 -1.02 -4.15
C LEU A 294 6.10 -0.12 -2.91
N ASP A 295 6.82 1.01 -2.95
CA ASP A 295 6.81 1.99 -1.84
C ASP A 295 5.40 2.52 -1.58
N PHE A 296 4.70 2.92 -2.64
CA PHE A 296 3.32 3.40 -2.55
C PHE A 296 2.37 2.37 -1.92
N LEU A 297 2.41 1.13 -2.41
CA LEU A 297 1.52 0.06 -1.93
C LEU A 297 1.76 -0.27 -0.46
N LEU A 298 3.03 -0.28 -0.02
CA LEU A 298 3.38 -0.53 1.37
C LEU A 298 2.91 0.58 2.29
N LYS A 299 3.17 1.84 1.95
CA LYS A 299 2.70 3.00 2.73
C LYS A 299 1.18 3.05 2.81
N LYS A 300 0.49 2.77 1.70
CA LYS A 300 -0.96 2.66 1.70
C LYS A 300 -1.44 1.52 2.62
N GLN A 301 -0.81 0.35 2.55
CA GLN A 301 -1.15 -0.81 3.40
C GLN A 301 -0.95 -0.50 4.89
N GLU A 302 0.16 0.16 5.24
CA GLU A 302 0.44 0.62 6.60
C GLU A 302 -0.61 1.62 7.08
N PHE A 303 -0.92 2.63 6.27
CA PHE A 303 -1.95 3.61 6.58
C PHE A 303 -3.32 2.95 6.80
N ASP A 304 -3.75 2.07 5.88
CA ASP A 304 -5.01 1.33 5.99
C ASP A 304 -5.06 0.47 7.27
N SER A 305 -3.92 -0.10 7.68
CA SER A 305 -3.82 -0.91 8.91
C SER A 305 -3.74 -0.09 10.19
N SER A 306 -3.27 1.16 10.12
CA SER A 306 -3.15 2.05 11.28
C SER A 306 -4.49 2.64 11.74
N ARG A 307 -5.53 2.53 10.90
CA ARG A 307 -6.90 2.92 11.23
C ARG A 307 -7.45 2.06 12.37
N LYS A 308 -7.53 2.65 13.56
CA LYS A 308 -8.18 2.04 14.72
C LYS A 308 -9.67 2.38 14.70
N TRP A 309 -10.50 1.37 14.46
CA TRP A 309 -11.93 1.48 14.64
C TRP A 309 -12.31 1.11 16.08
N PRO A 310 -13.25 1.82 16.72
CA PRO A 310 -13.84 1.36 17.97
C PRO A 310 -14.38 -0.06 17.79
N LYS A 311 -14.13 -0.94 18.77
CA LYS A 311 -14.77 -2.26 18.78
C LYS A 311 -16.28 -2.03 18.82
N LYS A 312 -16.99 -2.61 17.87
CA LYS A 312 -18.45 -2.67 17.92
C LYS A 312 -18.84 -3.86 18.79
N ASP A 313 -19.89 -3.71 19.57
CA ASP A 313 -20.45 -4.82 20.33
C ASP A 313 -21.05 -5.84 19.37
N ASN A 314 -20.80 -7.12 19.64
CA ASN A 314 -21.41 -8.20 18.88
C ASN A 314 -22.91 -8.26 19.20
N PRO A 315 -23.76 -8.69 18.25
CA PRO A 315 -25.15 -8.98 18.53
C PRO A 315 -25.27 -9.99 19.67
N THR A 316 -26.01 -9.62 20.70
CA THR A 316 -26.32 -10.49 21.84
C THR A 316 -27.81 -10.73 21.90
N LEU A 317 -28.24 -11.75 22.64
CA LEU A 317 -29.66 -11.88 22.97
C LEU A 317 -30.09 -10.63 23.75
N THR A 318 -31.30 -10.14 23.47
CA THR A 318 -31.87 -9.01 24.19
C THR A 318 -31.69 -9.20 25.70
N PRO A 319 -30.97 -8.28 26.37
CA PRO A 319 -30.81 -8.34 27.82
C PRO A 319 -32.18 -8.33 28.52
N PRO A 320 -32.44 -9.20 29.51
CA PRO A 320 -33.73 -9.28 30.18
C PRO A 320 -34.24 -7.95 30.75
N ILE A 321 -33.33 -7.05 31.14
CA ILE A 321 -33.65 -5.72 31.66
C ILE A 321 -34.34 -4.79 30.64
N TYR A 322 -34.18 -5.08 29.35
CA TYR A 322 -34.76 -4.28 28.27
C TYR A 322 -36.03 -4.91 27.69
N VAL A 323 -36.33 -6.19 27.97
CA VAL A 323 -37.54 -6.85 27.48
C VAL A 323 -38.78 -6.12 28.01
N GLY A 324 -39.71 -5.78 27.11
CA GLY A 324 -40.93 -5.05 27.43
C GLY A 324 -40.77 -3.52 27.49
N LYS A 325 -39.55 -2.97 27.32
CA LYS A 325 -39.35 -1.52 27.20
C LYS A 325 -39.75 -1.01 25.82
N GLU A 326 -40.22 0.24 25.80
CA GLU A 326 -40.63 0.95 24.59
C GLU A 326 -39.43 1.46 23.79
N ILE A 327 -39.58 1.46 22.46
CA ILE A 327 -38.60 1.97 21.51
C ILE A 327 -39.24 3.12 20.75
N TYR A 328 -38.58 4.27 20.79
CA TYR A 328 -39.07 5.51 20.21
C TYR A 328 -38.40 5.82 18.87
N GLU A 329 -39.08 6.59 18.02
CA GLU A 329 -38.53 7.06 16.74
C GLU A 329 -37.44 8.12 16.93
N GLN A 330 -37.54 8.89 18.02
CA GLN A 330 -36.58 9.93 18.42
C GLN A 330 -36.20 9.73 19.89
N PRO A 331 -35.05 10.26 20.36
CA PRO A 331 -34.64 10.18 21.76
C PRO A 331 -35.45 11.15 22.63
N ASP A 332 -36.75 10.90 22.73
CA ASP A 332 -37.74 11.67 23.50
C ASP A 332 -38.90 10.74 23.89
N GLN A 333 -39.34 10.76 25.15
CA GLN A 333 -40.46 9.96 25.64
C GLN A 333 -41.81 10.37 25.03
N THR A 334 -41.91 11.60 24.54
CA THR A 334 -43.10 12.09 23.84
C THR A 334 -43.13 11.69 22.37
N SER A 335 -42.05 11.08 21.88
CA SER A 335 -41.95 10.60 20.51
C SER A 335 -42.85 9.40 20.25
N LYS A 336 -43.15 9.16 18.98
CA LYS A 336 -43.94 8.00 18.56
C LYS A 336 -43.19 6.72 18.91
N MET A 337 -43.87 5.83 19.63
CA MET A 337 -43.41 4.47 19.85
C MET A 337 -43.40 3.70 18.53
N VAL A 338 -42.23 3.17 18.17
CA VAL A 338 -41.98 2.35 16.97
C VAL A 338 -42.25 0.89 17.28
N ALA A 339 -41.80 0.41 18.44
CA ALA A 339 -41.93 -0.98 18.85
C ALA A 339 -41.71 -1.17 20.36
N VAL A 340 -41.86 -2.41 20.81
CA VAL A 340 -41.49 -2.86 22.16
C VAL A 340 -40.43 -3.96 22.02
N VAL A 341 -39.43 -3.92 22.91
CA VAL A 341 -38.33 -4.89 22.92
C VAL A 341 -38.84 -6.28 23.27
N LYS A 342 -38.52 -7.29 22.45
CA LYS A 342 -38.90 -8.70 22.66
C LYS A 342 -37.70 -9.58 23.00
N GLU A 343 -37.97 -10.70 23.68
CA GLU A 343 -36.96 -11.65 24.17
C GLU A 343 -36.33 -12.51 23.05
N ASP A 344 -37.07 -12.74 21.98
CA ASP A 344 -36.69 -13.57 20.82
C ASP A 344 -35.85 -12.83 19.76
N TYR A 345 -35.45 -11.59 20.05
CA TYR A 345 -34.67 -10.75 19.14
C TYR A 345 -33.19 -10.71 19.54
N LEU A 346 -32.33 -10.55 18.55
CA LEU A 346 -30.95 -10.15 18.72
C LEU A 346 -30.87 -8.63 18.84
N TYR A 347 -29.98 -8.18 19.70
CA TYR A 347 -29.83 -6.82 20.17
C TYR A 347 -28.40 -6.34 19.94
N THR A 348 -28.28 -5.19 19.28
CA THR A 348 -27.04 -4.43 19.20
C THR A 348 -27.29 -2.98 19.58
N VAL A 349 -26.37 -2.42 20.37
CA VAL A 349 -26.32 -0.99 20.66
C VAL A 349 -25.35 -0.35 19.68
N ASP A 350 -25.85 0.56 18.86
CA ASP A 350 -25.03 1.28 17.90
C ASP A 350 -24.34 2.48 18.54
N ARG A 351 -25.06 3.19 19.41
CA ARG A 351 -24.58 4.40 20.10
C ARG A 351 -25.48 4.78 21.27
N ILE A 352 -24.94 5.54 22.19
CA ILE A 352 -25.69 6.20 23.27
C ILE A 352 -25.85 7.66 22.89
N VAL A 353 -27.07 8.18 22.95
CA VAL A 353 -27.40 9.58 22.66
C VAL A 353 -28.06 10.23 23.87
N SER A 354 -27.85 11.54 24.04
CA SER A 354 -28.66 12.33 24.97
C SER A 354 -30.06 12.53 24.40
N GLY A 355 -31.06 12.55 25.27
CA GLY A 355 -32.40 12.98 24.92
C GLY A 355 -32.47 14.46 24.57
N PHE A 356 -33.61 14.89 24.04
CA PHE A 356 -33.93 16.32 23.95
C PHE A 356 -34.08 16.95 25.35
N ASN A 357 -34.45 16.15 26.34
CA ASN A 357 -34.25 16.44 27.76
C ASN A 357 -32.82 16.05 28.17
N SER A 358 -32.05 16.99 28.72
CA SER A 358 -30.64 16.81 29.07
C SER A 358 -30.39 15.73 30.13
N ASP A 359 -31.41 15.41 30.92
CA ASP A 359 -31.32 14.40 31.98
C ASP A 359 -31.54 12.97 31.47
N GLU A 360 -31.96 12.82 30.20
CA GLU A 360 -32.26 11.52 29.60
C GLU A 360 -31.14 11.03 28.70
N ARG A 361 -30.95 9.70 28.69
CA ARG A 361 -30.04 9.02 27.78
C ARG A 361 -30.76 7.87 27.11
N TYR A 362 -30.52 7.73 25.82
CA TYR A 362 -31.12 6.70 25.00
C TYR A 362 -30.04 5.85 24.35
N LEU A 363 -30.30 4.56 24.26
CA LEU A 363 -29.56 3.61 23.45
C LEU A 363 -30.21 3.60 22.06
N PHE A 364 -29.45 3.90 21.02
CA PHE A 364 -29.90 3.65 19.66
C PHE A 364 -29.64 2.18 19.35
N VAL A 365 -30.72 1.42 19.24
CA VAL A 365 -30.70 -0.04 19.19
C VAL A 365 -31.15 -0.54 17.83
N HIS A 366 -30.53 -1.63 17.40
CA HIS A 366 -31.00 -2.44 16.29
C HIS A 366 -31.44 -3.78 16.82
N LEU A 367 -32.71 -4.09 16.57
CA LEU A 367 -33.34 -5.35 16.93
C LEU A 367 -33.71 -6.09 15.66
N TYR A 368 -33.38 -7.38 15.61
CA TYR A 368 -33.83 -8.26 14.55
C TYR A 368 -34.10 -9.67 15.11
N PRO A 369 -35.11 -10.36 14.58
CA PRO A 369 -35.47 -11.70 15.07
C PRO A 369 -34.36 -12.73 14.80
N LYS A 370 -34.39 -13.87 15.50
CA LYS A 370 -33.29 -14.87 15.52
C LYS A 370 -33.36 -15.93 14.40
N GLU A 371 -34.51 -16.15 13.77
CA GLU A 371 -34.73 -17.21 12.76
C GLU A 371 -33.99 -16.99 11.42
N THR A 372 -34.01 -17.98 10.52
CA THR A 372 -33.10 -18.05 9.37
C THR A 372 -33.65 -17.47 8.05
N GLU A 373 -34.92 -17.06 8.00
CA GLU A 373 -35.55 -16.47 6.82
C GLU A 373 -36.14 -15.10 7.16
N PHE A 374 -35.43 -14.00 6.86
CA PHE A 374 -35.95 -12.66 7.13
C PHE A 374 -35.96 -11.74 5.92
N THR A 375 -37.05 -10.99 5.84
CA THR A 375 -37.23 -9.80 5.03
C THR A 375 -36.74 -8.57 5.78
N PHE A 376 -36.19 -7.58 5.06
CA PHE A 376 -35.72 -6.30 5.63
C PHE A 376 -36.77 -5.55 6.47
N SER A 377 -38.05 -5.91 6.35
CA SER A 377 -39.19 -5.35 7.09
C SER A 377 -39.22 -5.68 8.59
N ASP A 378 -38.50 -6.71 9.02
CA ASP A 378 -38.56 -7.18 10.42
C ASP A 378 -37.45 -6.58 11.29
N HIS A 379 -36.63 -5.70 10.72
CA HIS A 379 -35.58 -4.96 11.39
C HIS A 379 -36.17 -3.71 12.06
N ILE A 380 -35.97 -3.60 13.37
CA ILE A 380 -36.43 -2.45 14.14
C ILE A 380 -35.21 -1.63 14.55
N TRP A 381 -35.26 -0.34 14.21
CA TRP A 381 -34.29 0.66 14.63
C TRP A 381 -35.00 1.72 15.44
N GLY A 382 -34.44 2.11 16.58
CA GLY A 382 -34.98 3.20 17.37
C GLY A 382 -34.25 3.44 18.67
N TYR A 383 -34.84 4.29 19.50
CA TYR A 383 -34.24 4.81 20.73
C TYR A 383 -34.90 4.19 21.95
N LEU A 384 -34.10 3.52 22.76
CA LEU A 384 -34.51 2.87 24.00
C LEU A 384 -34.00 3.69 25.19
N LEU A 385 -34.86 4.08 26.12
CA LEU A 385 -34.44 4.83 27.30
C LEU A 385 -33.51 3.96 28.18
N ASN A 386 -32.30 4.46 28.42
CA ASN A 386 -31.24 3.77 29.16
C ASN A 386 -31.52 3.79 30.67
#